data_AF-A0A835VIX6-F1
#
_entry.id   AF-A0A835VIX6-F1
#
_cell.length_a   1.000
_cell.length_b   1.000
_cell.length_c   1.000
_cell.angle_alpha   90.00
_cell.angle_beta   90.00
_cell.angle_gamma   90.00
#
_symmetry.space_group_name_H-M   'P 1'
#
loop_
_entity.id
_entity.type
_entity.pdbx_description
1 polymer ?
#
loop_
_entity_poly.entity_id
_entity_poly.type
_entity_poly.pdbx_seq_one_letter_code
_entity_poly.pdbx_strand_id
1 'polypeptide(L)'
;MTEGPGANAMSENDDQSMGQVGKPFQANNEPQEHAFDRRDRSNAVLKVFMYDLPPEFHFGMLDWKPENYSFWPDILGKIPDYPGGLNLQHSIEYWLTLDLLYSMLPDRSGQALRVMDSRDADVVFVPFFSSLSYNRHSR
;
A
#
# COMPACT_ATOMS: atom_id res chain seq x y z
N MET A 1 37.16 77.14 20.39
CA MET A 1 36.08 78.02 20.87
C MET A 1 34.78 77.35 20.41
N THR A 2 34.12 76.42 21.13
CA THR A 2 33.60 76.40 22.52
C THR A 2 32.60 77.54 22.78
N GLU A 3 31.37 77.36 23.28
CA GLU A 3 30.54 76.16 23.53
C GLU A 3 29.05 76.54 23.86
N GLY A 4 28.09 75.58 23.75
CA GLY A 4 26.74 75.55 24.40
C GLY A 4 25.60 76.44 23.84
N PRO A 5 24.32 76.29 24.27
CA PRO A 5 23.59 75.20 24.98
C PRO A 5 22.30 74.72 24.20
N GLY A 6 21.39 73.84 24.68
CA GLY A 6 21.45 72.90 25.82
C GLY A 6 20.19 72.66 26.70
N ALA A 7 18.93 72.53 26.20
CA ALA A 7 17.75 72.28 27.06
C ALA A 7 16.51 71.55 26.41
N ASN A 8 15.83 70.78 27.27
CA ASN A 8 14.68 69.85 27.14
C ASN A 8 13.30 70.33 26.62
N ALA A 9 12.50 69.38 26.09
CA ALA A 9 11.08 69.06 26.40
C ALA A 9 10.74 67.68 25.75
N MET A 10 10.06 66.68 26.35
CA MET A 10 8.63 66.57 26.76
C MET A 10 7.64 66.95 25.65
N SER A 11 6.53 66.26 25.35
CA SER A 11 5.97 64.92 25.61
C SER A 11 4.83 64.74 24.56
N GLU A 12 4.29 63.56 24.23
CA GLU A 12 3.08 62.95 24.83
C GLU A 12 2.55 61.91 23.81
N ASN A 13 2.10 60.74 24.27
CA ASN A 13 0.68 60.34 24.24
C ASN A 13 0.54 58.83 24.54
N ASP A 14 -0.28 58.53 25.53
CA ASP A 14 -0.69 57.19 25.94
C ASP A 14 -1.75 56.60 24.99
N ASP A 15 -1.88 55.27 24.96
CA ASP A 15 -3.19 54.65 25.26
C ASP A 15 -3.03 53.19 25.77
N GLN A 16 -4.06 52.67 26.43
CA GLN A 16 -4.02 51.49 27.30
C GLN A 16 -4.87 50.30 26.79
N SER A 17 -4.47 49.11 27.23
CA SER A 17 -5.34 48.01 27.72
C SER A 17 -6.64 47.58 26.98
N MET A 18 -6.60 46.35 26.45
CA MET A 18 -7.67 45.30 26.41
C MET A 18 -9.17 45.66 26.32
N GLY A 19 -9.89 45.12 25.32
CA GLY A 19 -11.37 45.15 25.33
C GLY A 19 -12.17 44.45 24.22
N GLN A 20 -12.09 43.11 24.10
CA GLN A 20 -13.16 42.20 23.60
C GLN A 20 -13.66 42.15 22.12
N VAL A 21 -13.67 40.90 21.62
CA VAL A 21 -14.71 40.21 20.81
C VAL A 21 -14.93 40.59 19.32
N GLY A 22 -14.47 39.68 18.45
CA GLY A 22 -15.41 38.95 17.58
C GLY A 22 -15.37 39.18 16.06
N LYS A 23 -14.59 38.34 15.34
CA LYS A 23 -15.03 37.55 14.15
C LYS A 23 -13.93 36.54 13.74
N PRO A 24 -14.28 35.46 13.01
CA PRO A 24 -13.55 34.21 13.11
C PRO A 24 -12.21 34.20 12.37
N PHE A 25 -11.25 33.49 12.97
CA PHE A 25 -10.03 33.03 12.31
C PHE A 25 -10.43 32.16 11.11
N GLN A 26 -9.96 32.49 9.90
CA GLN A 26 -10.16 31.63 8.74
C GLN A 26 -9.32 30.38 8.92
N ALA A 27 -9.97 29.31 9.40
CA ALA A 27 -9.38 27.99 9.47
C ALA A 27 -9.22 27.44 8.05
N ASN A 28 -8.09 27.74 7.42
CA ASN A 28 -7.57 26.97 6.30
C ASN A 28 -7.04 25.61 6.81
N ASN A 29 -7.93 24.85 7.44
CA ASN A 29 -7.76 23.44 7.70
C ASN A 29 -8.15 22.70 6.43
N GLU A 30 -7.37 22.88 5.35
CA GLU A 30 -7.30 21.80 4.38
C GLU A 30 -6.67 20.61 5.11
N PRO A 31 -7.24 19.40 5.01
CA PRO A 31 -6.51 18.21 5.42
C PRO A 31 -5.19 18.24 4.66
N GLN A 32 -4.07 18.27 5.38
CA GLN A 32 -2.80 17.90 4.76
C GLN A 32 -2.95 16.44 4.35
N GLU A 33 -3.35 16.22 3.10
CA GLU A 33 -3.42 14.89 2.51
C GLU A 33 -2.05 14.28 2.72
N HIS A 34 -2.01 13.24 3.55
CA HIS A 34 -0.80 12.53 3.87
C HIS A 34 -0.28 11.92 2.57
N ALA A 35 0.66 12.62 1.93
CA ALA A 35 1.44 12.17 0.80
C ALA A 35 2.45 11.09 1.22
N PHE A 36 1.98 10.11 2.00
CA PHE A 36 2.65 8.84 2.23
C PHE A 36 2.49 7.98 0.98
N ASP A 37 3.37 8.31 0.05
CA ASP A 37 3.85 7.52 -1.08
C ASP A 37 2.83 6.96 -2.08
N ARG A 38 2.37 7.87 -2.95
CA ARG A 38 1.91 7.53 -4.29
C ARG A 38 3.09 7.47 -5.30
N ARG A 39 4.30 7.10 -4.87
CA ARG A 39 5.40 6.67 -5.75
C ARG A 39 5.62 5.17 -5.49
N ASP A 40 5.64 4.29 -6.48
CA ASP A 40 5.38 4.50 -7.89
C ASP A 40 4.71 3.25 -8.50
N ARG A 41 3.40 3.07 -8.24
CA ARG A 41 2.60 2.01 -8.90
C ARG A 41 2.52 2.19 -10.43
N SER A 42 2.93 3.34 -10.96
CA SER A 42 3.09 3.62 -12.39
C SER A 42 4.42 3.11 -12.97
N ASN A 43 5.44 2.84 -12.15
CA ASN A 43 6.70 2.21 -12.57
C ASN A 43 6.68 0.68 -12.57
N ALA A 44 5.56 0.05 -12.19
CA ALA A 44 5.38 -1.38 -12.39
C ALA A 44 5.47 -1.68 -13.88
N VAL A 45 6.41 -2.55 -14.28
CA VAL A 45 6.70 -2.86 -15.68
C VAL A 45 5.55 -3.66 -16.32
N LEU A 46 4.77 -4.37 -15.51
CA LEU A 46 3.62 -5.16 -15.93
C LEU A 46 2.49 -5.09 -14.90
N LYS A 47 1.28 -4.74 -15.32
CA LYS A 47 0.06 -4.83 -14.49
C LYS A 47 -0.65 -6.16 -14.74
N VAL A 48 -0.90 -6.90 -13.67
CA VAL A 48 -1.46 -8.25 -13.74
C VAL A 48 -2.78 -8.30 -12.99
N PHE A 49 -3.87 -8.61 -13.69
CA PHE A 49 -5.11 -9.00 -13.02
C PHE A 49 -5.01 -10.48 -12.64
N MET A 50 -4.96 -10.77 -11.34
CA MET A 50 -4.95 -12.14 -10.83
C MET A 50 -6.37 -12.56 -10.46
N TYR A 51 -6.89 -13.57 -11.15
CA TYR A 51 -8.25 -14.07 -10.98
C TYR A 51 -8.44 -14.71 -9.60
N ASP A 52 -9.52 -14.34 -8.91
CA ASP A 52 -9.93 -14.88 -7.61
C ASP A 52 -10.48 -16.32 -7.76
N LEU A 53 -9.56 -17.24 -8.01
CA LEU A 53 -9.82 -18.68 -8.16
C LEU A 53 -10.16 -19.31 -6.80
N PRO A 54 -11.13 -20.24 -6.71
CA PRO A 54 -11.46 -20.90 -5.45
C PRO A 54 -10.28 -21.67 -4.84
N PRO A 55 -10.12 -21.69 -3.49
CA PRO A 55 -8.97 -22.31 -2.82
C PRO A 55 -8.69 -23.77 -3.14
N GLU A 56 -9.72 -24.54 -3.51
CA GLU A 56 -9.63 -25.95 -3.88
C GLU A 56 -8.71 -26.20 -5.10
N PHE A 57 -8.37 -25.14 -5.85
CA PHE A 57 -7.53 -25.18 -7.04
C PHE A 57 -6.10 -24.65 -6.86
N HIS A 58 -5.74 -24.19 -5.64
CA HIS A 58 -4.41 -23.66 -5.33
C HIS A 58 -3.94 -23.99 -3.91
N PHE A 59 -3.80 -23.03 -2.99
CA PHE A 59 -3.37 -23.22 -1.61
C PHE A 59 -4.22 -24.23 -0.83
N GLY A 60 -5.49 -24.46 -1.18
CA GLY A 60 -6.29 -25.56 -0.59
C GLY A 60 -5.75 -26.96 -0.91
N MET A 61 -4.93 -27.12 -1.96
CA MET A 61 -4.15 -28.33 -2.23
C MET A 61 -2.94 -28.48 -1.28
N LEU A 62 -2.61 -27.43 -0.51
CA LEU A 62 -1.54 -27.36 0.48
C LEU A 62 -2.07 -27.45 1.93
N ASP A 63 -3.25 -28.06 2.10
CA ASP A 63 -4.01 -28.12 3.36
C ASP A 63 -4.35 -26.74 3.98
N TRP A 64 -4.20 -25.64 3.23
CA TRP A 64 -4.65 -24.32 3.65
C TRP A 64 -6.17 -24.27 3.74
N LYS A 65 -6.67 -23.60 4.77
CA LYS A 65 -8.10 -23.38 4.97
C LYS A 65 -8.35 -21.88 5.08
N PRO A 66 -9.23 -21.31 4.25
CA PRO A 66 -9.57 -19.91 4.38
C PRO A 66 -10.38 -19.71 5.67
N GLU A 67 -10.02 -18.72 6.48
CA GLU A 67 -10.71 -18.42 7.73
C GLU A 67 -12.08 -17.74 7.51
N ASN A 68 -12.27 -17.15 6.32
CA ASN A 68 -13.44 -16.40 5.87
C ASN A 68 -13.64 -16.65 4.36
N TYR A 69 -14.44 -15.83 3.67
CA TYR A 69 -14.53 -15.81 2.20
C TYR A 69 -13.27 -15.21 1.51
N SER A 70 -12.07 -15.53 1.99
CA SER A 70 -10.80 -15.14 1.35
C SER A 70 -10.39 -16.17 0.31
N PHE A 71 -10.00 -15.69 -0.87
CA PHE A 71 -9.36 -16.51 -1.89
C PHE A 71 -7.86 -16.73 -1.63
N TRP A 72 -7.23 -15.96 -0.74
CA TRP A 72 -5.77 -15.94 -0.60
C TRP A 72 -5.31 -16.07 0.87
N PRO A 73 -4.14 -16.69 1.13
CA PRO A 73 -3.51 -16.68 2.44
C PRO A 73 -3.05 -15.25 2.81
N ASP A 74 -2.98 -14.97 4.10
CA ASP A 74 -2.29 -13.77 4.59
C ASP A 74 -0.79 -13.93 4.38
N ILE A 75 -0.24 -13.09 3.49
CA ILE A 75 1.19 -13.02 3.16
C ILE A 75 2.06 -12.42 4.27
N LEU A 76 1.47 -11.77 5.28
CA LEU A 76 2.15 -11.33 6.49
C LEU A 76 2.09 -12.40 7.61
N GLY A 77 1.19 -13.36 7.46
CA GLY A 77 1.01 -14.50 8.36
C GLY A 77 1.79 -15.74 7.92
N LYS A 78 1.27 -16.92 8.27
CA LYS A 78 1.87 -18.20 7.85
C LYS A 78 1.38 -18.59 6.46
N ILE A 79 2.26 -18.44 5.47
CA ILE A 79 2.06 -18.97 4.12
C ILE A 79 2.19 -20.51 4.15
N PRO A 80 1.33 -21.28 3.45
CA PRO A 80 1.48 -22.74 3.32
C PRO A 80 2.70 -23.10 2.48
N ASP A 81 3.59 -23.93 3.01
CA ASP A 81 4.80 -24.37 2.29
C ASP A 81 4.45 -25.21 1.06
N TYR A 82 5.04 -24.90 -0.10
CA TYR A 82 4.92 -25.74 -1.28
C TYR A 82 5.72 -27.05 -1.09
N PRO A 83 5.13 -28.25 -1.33
CA PRO A 83 5.76 -29.56 -1.13
C PRO A 83 6.75 -29.88 -2.26
N GLY A 84 7.85 -29.11 -2.29
CA GLY A 84 8.96 -29.27 -3.21
C GLY A 84 10.13 -30.06 -2.62
N GLY A 85 11.12 -30.33 -3.47
CA GLY A 85 12.37 -31.00 -3.13
C GLY A 85 13.26 -31.06 -4.35
N LEU A 86 14.55 -31.41 -4.18
CA LEU A 86 15.59 -31.29 -5.22
C LEU A 86 15.28 -32.01 -6.55
N ASN A 87 14.33 -32.96 -6.57
CA ASN A 87 13.88 -33.71 -7.75
C ASN A 87 12.33 -33.70 -7.93
N LEU A 88 11.60 -32.80 -7.26
CA LEU A 88 10.13 -32.70 -7.35
C LEU A 88 9.72 -31.46 -8.16
N GLN A 89 8.58 -31.54 -8.86
CA GLN A 89 8.10 -30.46 -9.71
C GLN A 89 7.75 -29.21 -8.89
N HIS A 90 8.40 -28.09 -9.18
CA HIS A 90 8.04 -26.78 -8.65
C HIS A 90 6.88 -26.19 -9.45
N SER A 91 5.83 -25.71 -8.78
CA SER A 91 4.81 -24.85 -9.40
C SER A 91 5.41 -23.46 -9.57
N ILE A 92 5.43 -22.95 -10.80
CA ILE A 92 5.71 -21.53 -11.03
C ILE A 92 4.53 -20.67 -10.59
N GLU A 93 3.32 -21.24 -10.66
CA GLU A 93 2.06 -20.59 -10.29
C GLU A 93 2.04 -20.25 -8.79
N TYR A 94 2.52 -21.13 -7.90
CA TYR A 94 2.69 -20.84 -6.47
C TYR A 94 3.54 -19.58 -6.23
N TRP A 95 4.73 -19.51 -6.82
CA TRP A 95 5.64 -18.38 -6.61
C TRP A 95 5.13 -17.08 -7.22
N LEU A 96 4.55 -17.12 -8.44
CA LEU A 96 3.92 -15.96 -9.06
C LEU A 96 2.71 -15.45 -8.26
N THR A 97 1.93 -16.36 -7.67
CA THR A 97 0.80 -15.97 -6.82
C THR A 97 1.28 -15.21 -5.58
N LEU A 98 2.35 -15.68 -4.93
CA LEU A 98 2.93 -14.99 -3.78
C LEU A 98 3.54 -13.63 -4.16
N ASP A 99 4.30 -13.55 -5.25
CA ASP A 99 4.89 -12.30 -5.73
C ASP A 99 3.81 -11.24 -6.03
N LEU A 100 2.74 -11.64 -6.73
CA LEU A 100 1.60 -10.77 -7.02
C LEU A 100 0.81 -10.36 -5.78
N LEU A 101 0.61 -11.26 -4.81
CA LEU A 101 0.02 -10.88 -3.52
C LEU A 101 0.91 -9.87 -2.78
N TYR A 102 2.23 -10.10 -2.76
CA TYR A 102 3.21 -9.25 -2.09
C TYR A 102 3.29 -7.85 -2.72
N SER A 103 3.12 -7.75 -4.04
CA SER A 103 3.09 -6.47 -4.77
C SER A 103 1.98 -5.50 -4.31
N MET A 104 0.96 -5.98 -3.60
CA MET A 104 -0.12 -5.13 -3.06
C MET A 104 0.25 -4.45 -1.72
N LEU A 105 1.33 -4.87 -1.06
CA LEU A 105 1.77 -4.26 0.19
C LEU A 105 2.32 -2.83 -0.04
N PRO A 106 2.22 -1.92 0.95
CA PRO A 106 2.89 -0.62 0.91
C PRO A 106 4.41 -0.76 0.74
N ASP A 107 5.04 0.22 0.09
CA ASP A 107 6.51 0.29 -0.10
C ASP A 107 7.11 -0.91 -0.85
N ARG A 108 6.32 -1.60 -1.69
CA ARG A 108 6.80 -2.66 -2.59
C ARG A 108 6.90 -2.15 -4.02
N SER A 109 8.13 -2.17 -4.53
CA SER A 109 8.42 -2.10 -5.96
C SER A 109 8.70 -3.51 -6.49
N GLY A 110 8.13 -3.83 -7.64
CA GLY A 110 8.26 -5.13 -8.31
C GLY A 110 8.12 -4.95 -9.82
N GLN A 111 8.57 -5.94 -10.60
CA GLN A 111 8.39 -5.90 -12.05
C GLN A 111 6.92 -6.12 -12.44
N ALA A 112 6.19 -6.92 -11.66
CA ALA A 112 4.75 -7.09 -11.78
C ALA A 112 4.01 -6.44 -10.60
N LEU A 113 2.84 -5.86 -10.87
CA LEU A 113 1.92 -5.33 -9.88
C LEU A 113 0.54 -5.95 -10.06
N ARG A 114 -0.02 -6.54 -9.00
CA ARG A 114 -1.40 -7.00 -9.01
C ARG A 114 -2.36 -5.81 -9.06
N VAL A 115 -3.26 -5.82 -10.03
CA VAL A 115 -4.41 -4.90 -10.11
C VAL A 115 -5.71 -5.64 -9.82
N MET A 116 -6.68 -4.91 -9.26
CA MET A 116 -7.97 -5.47 -8.83
C MET A 116 -9.05 -5.45 -9.92
N ASP A 117 -8.84 -4.67 -10.99
CA ASP A 117 -9.73 -4.59 -12.15
C ASP A 117 -9.01 -5.11 -13.38
N SER A 118 -9.65 -6.01 -14.13
CA SER A 118 -9.09 -6.57 -15.37
C SER A 118 -8.96 -5.54 -16.49
N ARG A 119 -9.68 -4.41 -16.40
CA ARG A 119 -9.61 -3.28 -17.36
C ARG A 119 -8.34 -2.45 -17.22
N ASP A 120 -7.70 -2.49 -16.04
CA ASP A 120 -6.45 -1.78 -15.75
C ASP A 120 -5.20 -2.66 -15.97
N ALA A 121 -5.38 -3.90 -16.42
CA ALA A 121 -4.32 -4.90 -16.55
C ALA A 121 -3.76 -5.03 -17.97
N ASP A 122 -2.46 -5.30 -18.07
CA ASP A 122 -1.81 -5.66 -19.33
C ASP A 122 -1.97 -7.16 -19.63
N VAL A 123 -2.04 -7.99 -18.59
CA VAL A 123 -2.24 -9.45 -18.67
C VAL A 123 -3.17 -9.98 -17.56
N VAL A 124 -3.79 -11.12 -17.82
CA VAL A 124 -4.56 -11.89 -16.82
C VAL A 124 -3.76 -13.12 -16.39
N PHE A 125 -3.67 -13.35 -15.08
CA PHE A 125 -3.09 -14.55 -14.49
C PHE A 125 -4.16 -15.36 -13.74
N VAL A 126 -4.20 -16.66 -13.98
CA VAL A 126 -5.09 -17.61 -13.29
C VAL A 126 -4.21 -18.55 -12.47
N PRO A 127 -4.17 -18.42 -11.13
CA PRO A 127 -3.25 -19.16 -10.27
C PRO A 127 -3.77 -20.58 -10.00
N PHE A 128 -3.77 -21.43 -11.01
CA PHE A 128 -4.11 -22.85 -10.91
C PHE A 128 -2.85 -23.67 -10.62
N PHE A 129 -2.78 -24.41 -9.51
CA PHE A 129 -1.55 -25.13 -9.12
C PHE A 129 -1.44 -26.48 -9.87
N SER A 130 -1.12 -26.40 -11.17
CA SER A 130 -1.20 -27.51 -12.12
C SER A 130 -0.37 -28.74 -11.72
N SER A 131 0.83 -28.53 -11.14
CA SER A 131 1.72 -29.59 -10.68
C SER A 131 1.17 -30.41 -9.50
N LEU A 132 0.24 -29.85 -8.73
CA LEU A 132 -0.45 -30.53 -7.62
C LEU A 132 -1.79 -31.14 -8.05
N SER A 133 -2.34 -30.69 -9.19
CA SER A 133 -3.60 -31.13 -9.78
C SER A 133 -3.56 -32.51 -10.46
N TYR A 134 -2.65 -33.41 -10.06
CA TYR A 134 -2.57 -34.75 -10.64
C TYR A 134 -3.68 -35.66 -10.10
N ASN A 135 -4.27 -36.48 -10.97
CA ASN A 135 -5.30 -37.42 -10.56
C ASN A 135 -4.69 -38.65 -9.88
N ARG A 136 -4.62 -38.63 -8.55
CA ARG A 136 -4.17 -39.79 -7.72
C ARG A 136 -4.97 -41.10 -7.93
N HIS A 137 -6.05 -41.08 -8.72
CA HIS A 137 -6.88 -42.24 -9.05
C HIS A 137 -6.91 -42.60 -10.55
N SER A 138 -6.18 -41.91 -11.44
CA SER A 138 -6.08 -42.37 -12.83
C SER A 138 -5.20 -43.62 -12.91
N ARG A 139 -5.82 -44.75 -13.27
CA ARG A 139 -5.14 -45.98 -13.70
C ARG A 139 -4.87 -45.93 -15.19
#